data_AF-A0A2D9B4J0-F1
#
_entry.id   AF-A0A2D9B4J0-F1
#
_cell.length_a   1.000
_cell.length_b   1.000
_cell.length_c   1.000
_cell.angle_alpha   90.00
_cell.angle_beta   90.00
_cell.angle_gamma   90.00
#
_symmetry.space_group_name_H-M   'P 1'
#
loop_
_entity.id
_entity.type
_entity.pdbx_description
1 polymer ?
#
loop_
_entity_poly.entity_id
_entity_poly.type
_entity_poly.pdbx_seq_one_letter_code
_entity_poly.pdbx_strand_id
1 'polypeptide(L)'
;MAYYYLKSLHLIFVITWFAGLFYIVRLFVYQIEASQKPSPEKEILGKQLKLMAKRLWYIITWPSMILATGFAIWLLAMRTFYLTDGWMQVKLGFVVLLIAYHIKCHLIFKDLQKDHVKYSSNFMRIFNEGATIILFAVVFLVILKNAVNWIYGTLGIILFSVLIMLGFKLYKRIREGKK
;
A
#
# COMPACT_ATOMS: atom_id res chain seq x y z
N MET A 1 7.21 15.00 27.00
CA MET A 1 8.18 14.11 26.31
C MET A 1 7.57 12.81 25.81
N ALA A 2 6.83 12.05 26.63
CA ALA A 2 6.21 10.77 26.21
C ALA A 2 5.37 10.84 24.91
N TYR A 3 4.63 11.92 24.70
CA TYR A 3 3.86 12.15 23.47
C TYR A 3 4.72 12.09 22.19
N TYR A 4 5.90 12.71 22.19
CA TYR A 4 6.77 12.72 21.01
C TYR A 4 7.35 11.34 20.74
N TYR A 5 7.71 10.58 21.78
CA TYR A 5 8.13 9.19 21.63
C TYR A 5 7.02 8.32 21.03
N LEU A 6 5.80 8.39 21.56
CA LEU A 6 4.65 7.65 21.01
C LEU A 6 4.36 8.05 19.56
N LYS A 7 4.43 9.34 19.24
CA LYS A 7 4.25 9.85 17.88
C LYS A 7 5.32 9.32 16.92
N SER A 8 6.58 9.26 17.36
CA SER A 8 7.68 8.69 16.59
C SER A 8 7.50 7.19 16.38
N LEU A 9 7.16 6.43 17.43
CA LEU A 9 6.88 5.00 17.33
C LEU A 9 5.73 4.73 16.35
N HIS A 10 4.63 5.44 16.48
CA HIS A 10 3.51 5.36 15.53
C HIS A 10 3.99 5.57 14.09
N LEU A 11 4.76 6.64 13.83
CA LEU A 11 5.25 6.94 12.48
C LEU A 11 6.17 5.84 11.94
N ILE A 12 7.08 5.31 12.76
CA ILE A 12 7.96 4.19 12.38
C ILE A 12 7.12 2.98 11.94
N PHE A 13 6.14 2.58 12.73
CA PHE A 13 5.28 1.43 12.39
C PHE A 13 4.38 1.70 11.19
N VAL A 14 3.92 2.94 10.98
CA VAL A 14 3.20 3.32 9.76
C VAL A 14 4.10 3.15 8.53
N ILE A 15 5.35 3.63 8.57
CA ILE A 15 6.28 3.48 7.45
C ILE A 15 6.56 2.00 7.17
N THR A 16 6.85 1.21 8.21
CA THR A 16 7.10 -0.23 8.08
C THR A 16 5.87 -0.97 7.54
N TRP A 17 4.67 -0.58 7.96
CA TRP A 17 3.42 -1.15 7.45
C TRP A 17 3.22 -0.84 5.96
N PHE A 18 3.42 0.40 5.53
CA PHE A 18 3.35 0.77 4.11
C PHE A 18 4.42 0.05 3.27
N ALA A 19 5.65 -0.06 3.77
CA ALA A 19 6.71 -0.81 3.10
C ALA A 19 6.30 -2.28 2.88
N GLY A 20 5.69 -2.92 3.88
CA GLY A 20 5.15 -4.27 3.78
C GLY A 20 4.03 -4.39 2.75
N LEU A 21 3.09 -3.43 2.73
CA LEU A 21 1.98 -3.40 1.76
C LEU A 21 2.44 -3.22 0.32
N PHE A 22 3.42 -2.34 0.05
CA PHE A 22 3.98 -2.20 -1.30
C PHE A 22 4.70 -3.46 -1.76
N TYR A 23 5.44 -4.10 -0.85
CA TYR A 23 6.23 -5.26 -1.23
C TYR A 23 5.39 -6.53 -1.38
N ILE A 24 4.34 -6.73 -0.57
CA ILE A 24 3.51 -7.93 -0.65
C ILE A 24 2.74 -8.02 -1.96
N VAL A 25 2.16 -6.92 -2.46
CA VAL A 25 1.34 -6.94 -3.68
C VAL A 25 2.22 -7.23 -4.89
N ARG A 26 3.45 -6.71 -4.87
CA ARG A 26 4.46 -7.05 -5.87
C ARG A 26 4.86 -8.52 -5.82
N LEU A 27 4.98 -9.11 -4.62
CA LEU A 27 5.18 -10.55 -4.49
C LEU A 27 3.99 -11.34 -5.04
N PHE A 28 2.75 -10.87 -4.87
CA PHE A 28 1.57 -11.53 -5.47
C PHE A 28 1.65 -11.58 -7.00
N VAL A 29 2.06 -10.48 -7.64
CA VAL A 29 2.30 -10.44 -9.09
C VAL A 29 3.29 -11.53 -9.49
N TYR A 30 4.43 -11.63 -8.80
CA TYR A 30 5.44 -12.64 -9.12
C TYR A 30 4.98 -14.07 -8.82
N GLN A 31 4.17 -14.28 -7.79
CA GLN A 31 3.57 -15.59 -7.51
C GLN A 31 2.63 -16.03 -8.63
N ILE A 32 1.81 -15.11 -9.14
CA ILE A 32 0.90 -15.37 -10.27
C ILE A 32 1.71 -15.69 -11.53
N GLU A 33 2.74 -14.89 -11.84
CA GLU A 33 3.60 -15.13 -13.00
C GLU A 33 4.37 -16.45 -12.89
N ALA A 34 4.90 -16.79 -11.71
CA ALA A 34 5.57 -18.06 -11.47
C ALA A 34 4.62 -19.26 -11.62
N SER A 35 3.34 -19.11 -11.28
CA SER A 35 2.35 -20.19 -11.40
C SER A 35 2.06 -20.60 -12.86
N GLN A 36 2.34 -19.71 -13.81
CA GLN A 36 2.11 -19.89 -15.25
C GLN A 36 3.34 -20.48 -15.98
N LYS A 37 4.47 -20.61 -15.30
CA LYS A 37 5.69 -21.18 -15.88
C LYS A 37 5.61 -22.71 -16.01
N PRO A 38 6.34 -23.31 -16.96
CA PRO A 38 6.48 -24.76 -17.04
C PRO A 38 7.23 -25.33 -15.82
N SER A 39 7.03 -26.62 -15.56
CA SER A 39 7.83 -27.36 -14.59
C SER A 39 9.28 -27.50 -15.10
N PRO A 40 10.32 -27.39 -14.26
CA PRO A 40 10.32 -27.32 -12.79
C PRO A 40 10.33 -25.90 -12.19
N GLU A 41 10.45 -24.86 -13.02
CA GLU A 41 10.58 -23.46 -12.56
C GLU A 41 9.40 -23.04 -11.67
N LYS A 42 8.18 -23.46 -12.02
CA LYS A 42 6.96 -23.22 -11.25
C LYS A 42 7.10 -23.64 -9.78
N GLU A 43 7.62 -24.83 -9.54
CA GLU A 43 7.70 -25.39 -8.19
C GLU A 43 8.78 -24.72 -7.36
N ILE A 44 9.94 -24.47 -7.97
CA ILE A 44 11.10 -23.85 -7.32
C ILE A 44 10.74 -22.41 -6.93
N LEU A 45 10.30 -21.60 -7.90
CA LEU A 45 9.93 -20.21 -7.68
C LEU A 45 8.69 -20.10 -6.78
N GLY A 46 7.69 -20.94 -6.99
CA GLY A 46 6.47 -20.96 -6.20
C GLY A 46 6.74 -21.18 -4.71
N LYS A 47 7.56 -22.19 -4.36
CA LYS A 47 7.94 -22.46 -2.96
C LYS A 47 8.69 -21.28 -2.33
N GLN A 48 9.66 -20.71 -3.04
CA GLN A 48 10.45 -19.58 -2.54
C GLN A 48 9.59 -18.33 -2.35
N LEU A 49 8.77 -17.96 -3.33
CA LEU A 49 7.92 -16.77 -3.26
C LEU A 49 6.85 -16.89 -2.17
N LYS A 50 6.29 -18.08 -1.96
CA LYS A 50 5.38 -18.34 -0.82
C LYS A 50 6.07 -18.12 0.51
N LEU A 51 7.30 -18.60 0.67
CA LEU A 51 8.08 -18.39 1.90
C LEU A 51 8.37 -16.89 2.13
N MET A 52 8.79 -16.17 1.10
CA MET A 52 9.06 -14.73 1.17
C MET A 52 7.79 -13.96 1.56
N ALA A 53 6.66 -14.25 0.90
CA ALA A 53 5.38 -13.64 1.21
C ALA A 53 4.95 -13.93 2.65
N LYS A 54 5.09 -15.18 3.13
CA LYS A 54 4.72 -15.57 4.50
C LYS A 54 5.55 -14.83 5.54
N ARG A 55 6.87 -14.77 5.35
CA ARG A 55 7.79 -14.05 6.26
C ARG A 55 7.46 -12.57 6.29
N LEU A 56 7.36 -11.92 5.15
CA LEU A 56 7.00 -10.50 5.06
C LEU A 56 5.64 -10.21 5.73
N TRP A 57 4.63 -11.04 5.44
CA TRP A 57 3.27 -10.78 5.88
C TRP A 57 3.11 -10.93 7.39
N TYR A 58 3.59 -12.05 7.97
CA TYR A 58 3.39 -12.35 9.38
C TYR A 58 4.45 -11.77 10.31
N ILE A 59 5.70 -11.59 9.84
CA ILE A 59 6.78 -11.06 10.69
C ILE A 59 6.80 -9.53 10.67
N ILE A 60 6.52 -8.92 9.52
CA ILE A 60 6.69 -7.47 9.35
C ILE A 60 5.32 -6.78 9.25
N THR A 61 4.50 -7.18 8.29
CA THR A 61 3.34 -6.34 7.88
C THR A 61 2.20 -6.38 8.90
N TRP A 62 1.80 -7.56 9.37
CA TRP A 62 0.76 -7.71 10.40
C TRP A 62 1.14 -7.07 11.74
N PRO A 63 2.32 -7.36 12.32
CA PRO A 63 2.74 -6.74 13.58
C PRO A 63 2.84 -5.21 13.45
N SER A 64 3.35 -4.71 12.32
CA SER A 64 3.45 -3.26 12.10
C SER A 64 2.09 -2.60 12.02
N MET A 65 1.09 -3.21 11.38
CA MET A 65 -0.28 -2.69 11.39
C MET A 65 -0.84 -2.61 12.82
N ILE A 66 -0.70 -3.69 13.60
CA ILE A 66 -1.24 -3.74 14.98
C ILE A 66 -0.57 -2.67 15.84
N LEU A 67 0.75 -2.54 15.75
CA LEU A 67 1.48 -1.52 16.52
C LEU A 67 1.16 -0.10 16.04
N ALA A 68 1.10 0.14 14.72
CA ALA A 68 0.74 1.44 14.17
C ALA A 68 -0.65 1.88 14.64
N THR A 69 -1.64 1.00 14.55
CA THR A 69 -3.02 1.27 14.98
C THR A 69 -3.13 1.41 16.51
N GLY A 70 -2.45 0.56 17.28
CA GLY A 70 -2.39 0.67 18.74
C GLY A 70 -1.81 2.00 19.22
N PHE A 71 -0.68 2.44 18.66
CA PHE A 71 -0.12 3.76 18.98
C PHE A 71 -1.01 4.90 18.48
N ALA A 72 -1.73 4.73 17.36
CA ALA A 72 -2.69 5.74 16.88
C ALA A 72 -3.82 5.94 17.89
N ILE A 73 -4.40 4.84 18.39
CA ILE A 73 -5.47 4.87 19.40
C ILE A 73 -4.96 5.50 20.69
N TRP A 74 -3.75 5.16 21.13
CA TRP A 74 -3.15 5.76 22.31
C TRP A 74 -2.98 7.27 22.15
N LEU A 75 -2.42 7.72 21.02
CA LEU A 75 -2.27 9.16 20.73
C LEU A 75 -3.61 9.90 20.71
N LEU A 76 -4.66 9.25 20.19
CA LEU A 76 -6.02 9.80 20.14
C LEU A 76 -6.63 9.92 21.54
N ALA A 77 -6.43 8.91 22.40
CA ALA A 77 -6.89 8.94 23.79
C ALA A 77 -6.22 10.06 24.61
N MET A 78 -4.95 10.39 24.31
CA MET A 78 -4.24 11.50 24.97
C MET A 78 -4.71 12.89 24.51
N ARG A 79 -5.29 13.00 23.31
CA ARG A 79 -5.76 14.27 22.73
C ARG A 79 -7.10 14.07 22.01
N THR A 80 -8.13 13.80 22.81
CA THR A 80 -9.50 13.58 22.34
C THR A 80 -10.08 14.78 21.59
N PHE A 81 -9.62 16.01 21.87
CA PHE A 81 -10.05 17.21 21.16
C PHE A 81 -9.76 17.17 19.65
N TYR A 82 -8.82 16.35 19.17
CA TYR A 82 -8.59 16.23 17.73
C TYR A 82 -9.76 15.55 17.00
N LEU A 83 -10.64 14.83 17.69
CA LEU A 83 -11.81 14.18 17.07
C LEU A 83 -12.83 15.16 16.50
N THR A 84 -12.86 16.40 17.02
CA THR A 84 -13.75 17.45 16.52
C THR A 84 -13.19 18.16 15.29
N ASP A 85 -11.91 17.96 14.96
CA ASP A 85 -11.31 18.57 13.78
C ASP A 85 -11.67 17.78 12.51
N GLY A 86 -12.20 18.48 11.49
CA GLY A 86 -12.59 17.84 10.22
C GLY A 86 -11.45 17.09 9.52
N TRP A 87 -10.21 17.58 9.60
CA TRP A 87 -9.05 16.89 9.01
C TRP A 87 -8.75 15.54 9.69
N MET A 88 -9.03 15.40 10.99
CA MET A 88 -8.84 14.16 11.72
C MET A 88 -9.91 13.13 11.37
N GLN A 89 -11.16 13.56 11.19
CA GLN A 89 -12.25 12.67 10.74
C GLN A 89 -11.95 12.08 9.36
N VAL A 90 -11.49 12.92 8.43
CA VAL A 90 -11.05 12.46 7.10
C VAL A 90 -9.87 11.49 7.23
N LYS A 91 -8.92 11.77 8.14
CA LYS A 91 -7.76 10.89 8.36
C LYS A 91 -8.18 9.52 8.87
N LEU A 92 -9.13 9.47 9.81
CA LEU A 92 -9.68 8.21 10.31
C LEU A 92 -10.39 7.43 9.19
N GLY A 93 -11.09 8.11 8.29
CA GLY A 93 -11.64 7.49 7.08
C GLY A 93 -10.56 6.79 6.24
N PHE A 94 -9.43 7.44 6.00
CA PHE A 94 -8.30 6.83 5.30
C PHE A 94 -7.67 5.66 6.06
N VAL A 95 -7.59 5.72 7.39
CA VAL A 95 -7.09 4.62 8.21
C VAL A 95 -8.01 3.40 8.06
N VAL A 96 -9.33 3.59 8.13
CA VAL A 96 -10.30 2.50 7.89
C VAL A 96 -10.13 1.90 6.50
N LEU A 97 -9.99 2.76 5.49
CA LEU A 97 -9.77 2.33 4.10
C LEU A 97 -8.44 1.56 3.93
N LEU A 98 -7.37 1.99 4.61
CA LEU A 98 -6.08 1.30 4.62
C LEU A 98 -6.15 -0.06 5.33
N ILE A 99 -6.91 -0.16 6.43
CA ILE A 99 -7.16 -1.44 7.11
C ILE A 99 -7.98 -2.37 6.21
N ALA A 100 -9.02 -1.87 5.55
CA ALA A 100 -9.80 -2.65 4.58
C ALA A 100 -8.92 -3.16 3.43
N TYR A 101 -8.01 -2.32 2.93
CA TYR A 101 -7.02 -2.70 1.93
C TYR A 101 -6.08 -3.81 2.46
N HIS A 102 -5.56 -3.67 3.68
CA HIS A 102 -4.72 -4.69 4.31
C HIS A 102 -5.45 -6.04 4.48
N ILE A 103 -6.72 -6.02 4.92
CA ILE A 103 -7.54 -7.23 5.02
C ILE A 103 -7.74 -7.85 3.64
N LYS A 104 -7.98 -7.05 2.61
CA LYS A 104 -8.12 -7.58 1.25
C LYS A 104 -6.81 -8.21 0.75
N CYS A 105 -5.66 -7.60 1.04
CA CYS A 105 -4.35 -8.22 0.80
C CYS A 105 -4.20 -9.55 1.55
N HIS A 106 -4.70 -9.66 2.78
CA HIS A 106 -4.66 -10.91 3.54
C HIS A 106 -5.49 -12.02 2.89
N LEU A 107 -6.67 -11.69 2.36
CA LEU A 107 -7.51 -12.66 1.64
C LEU A 107 -6.80 -13.17 0.38
N ILE A 108 -6.20 -12.26 -0.39
CA ILE A 108 -5.42 -12.61 -1.60
C ILE A 108 -4.20 -13.46 -1.23
N PHE A 109 -3.49 -13.09 -0.17
CA PHE A 109 -2.38 -13.86 0.38
C PHE A 109 -2.82 -15.30 0.68
N LYS A 110 -3.93 -15.50 1.41
CA LYS A 110 -4.43 -16.84 1.75
C LYS A 110 -4.77 -17.66 0.51
N ASP A 111 -5.38 -17.06 -0.49
CA ASP A 111 -5.69 -17.72 -1.77
C ASP A 111 -4.41 -18.16 -2.50
N LEU A 112 -3.41 -17.27 -2.61
CA LEU A 112 -2.14 -17.57 -3.28
C LEU A 112 -1.28 -18.59 -2.54
N GLN A 113 -1.33 -18.65 -1.21
CA GLN A 113 -0.65 -19.70 -0.45
C GLN A 113 -1.22 -21.10 -0.75
N LYS A 114 -2.52 -21.18 -1.09
CA LYS A 114 -3.23 -22.42 -1.47
C LYS A 114 -3.18 -22.72 -2.97
N ASP A 115 -2.29 -22.06 -3.73
CA ASP A 115 -2.19 -22.18 -5.19
C ASP A 115 -3.46 -21.77 -5.95
N HIS A 116 -4.36 -21.03 -5.30
CA HIS A 116 -5.60 -20.60 -5.92
C HIS A 116 -5.45 -19.19 -6.52
N VAL A 117 -5.22 -19.15 -7.83
CA VAL A 117 -5.01 -17.89 -8.58
C VAL A 117 -6.33 -17.38 -9.13
N LYS A 118 -6.97 -16.46 -8.40
CA LYS A 118 -8.23 -15.80 -8.84
C LYS A 118 -8.01 -14.56 -9.70
N TYR A 119 -6.84 -13.93 -9.61
CA TYR A 119 -6.57 -12.62 -10.18
C TYR A 119 -5.44 -12.69 -11.21
N SER A 120 -5.49 -11.80 -12.21
CA SER A 120 -4.42 -11.69 -13.20
C SER A 120 -3.25 -10.84 -12.69
N SER A 121 -2.04 -11.06 -13.25
CA SER A 121 -0.85 -10.24 -12.95
C SER A 121 -1.11 -8.76 -13.20
N ASN A 122 -1.75 -8.42 -14.32
CA ASN A 122 -2.09 -7.02 -14.66
C ASN A 122 -3.04 -6.39 -13.63
N PHE A 123 -4.05 -7.12 -13.17
CA PHE A 123 -4.95 -6.61 -12.13
C PHE A 123 -4.19 -6.37 -10.82
N MET A 124 -3.29 -7.27 -10.41
CA MET A 124 -2.47 -7.08 -9.21
C MET A 124 -1.49 -5.90 -9.32
N ARG A 125 -0.98 -5.61 -10.52
CA ARG A 125 -0.16 -4.40 -10.75
C ARG A 125 -0.96 -3.12 -10.54
N ILE A 126 -2.18 -3.05 -11.06
CA ILE A 126 -3.07 -1.91 -10.83
C ILE A 126 -3.47 -1.82 -9.35
N PHE A 127 -3.77 -2.97 -8.72
CA PHE A 127 -4.10 -3.04 -7.30
C PHE A 127 -2.96 -2.50 -6.41
N ASN A 128 -1.70 -2.72 -6.80
CA ASN A 128 -0.53 -2.17 -6.11
C ASN A 128 -0.54 -0.63 -6.04
N GLU A 129 -1.05 0.04 -7.08
CA GLU A 129 -1.16 1.50 -7.09
C GLU A 129 -2.17 2.03 -6.06
N GLY A 130 -3.12 1.19 -5.62
CA GLY A 130 -4.05 1.54 -4.56
C GLY A 130 -3.34 1.95 -3.26
N ALA A 131 -2.32 1.19 -2.85
CA ALA A 131 -1.51 1.55 -1.68
C ALA A 131 -0.79 2.90 -1.86
N THR A 132 -0.33 3.19 -3.07
CA THR A 132 0.38 4.42 -3.42
C THR A 132 -0.55 5.62 -3.30
N ILE A 133 -1.74 5.52 -3.88
CA ILE A 133 -2.77 6.57 -3.84
C ILE A 133 -3.15 6.89 -2.38
N ILE A 134 -3.37 5.86 -1.55
CA ILE A 134 -3.69 6.04 -0.14
C ILE A 134 -2.55 6.75 0.61
N LEU A 135 -1.29 6.36 0.37
CA LEU A 135 -0.13 6.99 0.99
C LEU A 135 -0.09 8.50 0.67
N PHE A 136 -0.21 8.87 -0.61
CA PHE A 136 -0.18 10.27 -1.00
C PHE A 136 -1.35 11.06 -0.40
N ALA A 137 -2.56 10.50 -0.39
CA ALA A 137 -3.72 11.12 0.23
C ALA A 137 -3.49 11.43 1.71
N VAL A 138 -2.98 10.45 2.45
CA VAL A 138 -2.71 10.59 3.88
C VAL A 138 -1.60 11.59 4.15
N VAL A 139 -0.52 11.59 3.36
CA VAL A 139 0.59 12.54 3.54
C VAL A 139 0.11 13.97 3.31
N PHE A 140 -0.60 14.26 2.22
CA PHE A 140 -1.12 15.61 1.99
C PHE A 140 -2.11 16.03 3.06
N LEU A 141 -3.01 15.14 3.48
CA LEU A 141 -3.96 15.42 4.55
C LEU A 141 -3.26 15.78 5.87
N VAL A 142 -2.22 15.03 6.24
CA VAL A 142 -1.50 15.24 7.52
C VAL A 142 -0.63 16.49 7.48
N ILE A 143 0.00 16.80 6.35
CA ILE A 143 0.89 17.96 6.21
C ILE A 143 0.08 19.26 6.04
N LEU A 144 -0.94 19.25 5.18
CA LEU A 144 -1.76 20.43 4.93
C LEU A 144 -2.81 20.67 6.03
N LYS A 145 -3.09 19.66 6.88
CA LYS A 145 -4.07 19.68 7.97
C LYS A 145 -5.41 20.30 7.58
N ASN A 146 -5.82 20.05 6.34
CA ASN A 146 -7.01 20.64 5.76
C ASN A 146 -7.84 19.53 5.13
N ALA A 147 -9.13 19.50 5.46
CA ALA A 147 -10.06 18.45 5.06
C ALA A 147 -10.35 18.42 3.54
N VAL A 148 -9.95 19.45 2.78
CA VAL A 148 -10.22 19.57 1.34
C VAL A 148 -8.93 19.58 0.52
N ASN A 149 -7.85 20.17 1.03
CA ASN A 149 -6.63 20.35 0.22
C ASN A 149 -5.89 19.05 -0.13
N TRP A 150 -6.14 17.96 0.61
CA TRP A 150 -5.62 16.65 0.24
C TRP A 150 -6.15 16.15 -1.10
N ILE A 151 -7.36 16.57 -1.50
CA ILE A 151 -7.99 16.22 -2.78
C ILE A 151 -7.19 16.83 -3.93
N TYR A 152 -6.83 18.11 -3.85
CA TYR A 152 -6.02 18.77 -4.87
C TYR A 152 -4.61 18.18 -4.95
N GLY A 153 -4.00 17.83 -3.81
CA GLY A 153 -2.69 17.19 -3.78
C GLY A 153 -2.69 15.80 -4.43
N THR A 154 -3.70 14.97 -4.14
CA THR A 154 -3.84 13.65 -4.75
C THR A 154 -4.19 13.70 -6.23
N LEU A 155 -5.15 14.55 -6.61
CA LEU A 155 -5.48 14.78 -8.02
C LEU A 155 -4.28 15.30 -8.80
N GLY A 156 -3.49 16.20 -8.21
CA GLY A 156 -2.27 16.71 -8.82
C GLY A 156 -1.24 15.62 -9.13
N ILE A 157 -1.04 14.66 -8.22
CA ILE A 157 -0.10 13.56 -8.44
C ILE A 157 -0.65 12.52 -9.41
N ILE A 158 -1.95 12.20 -9.35
CA ILE A 158 -2.57 11.31 -10.34
C ILE A 158 -2.42 11.93 -11.73
N LEU A 159 -2.74 13.22 -11.87
CA LEU A 159 -2.56 13.96 -13.12
C LEU A 159 -1.10 13.95 -13.57
N PHE A 160 -0.15 14.23 -12.68
CA PHE A 160 1.27 14.21 -12.98
C PHE A 160 1.77 12.81 -13.43
N SER A 161 1.30 11.76 -12.76
CA SER A 161 1.65 10.37 -13.09
C SER A 161 1.09 9.95 -14.45
N VAL A 162 -0.14 10.38 -14.76
CA VAL A 162 -0.77 10.21 -16.08
C VAL A 162 0.00 10.98 -17.15
N LEU A 163 0.40 12.24 -16.87
CA LEU A 163 1.19 13.05 -17.79
C LEU A 163 2.56 12.43 -18.10
N ILE A 164 3.26 11.91 -17.09
CA ILE A 164 4.52 11.17 -17.30
C ILE A 164 4.29 9.93 -18.15
N MET A 165 3.23 9.17 -17.89
CA MET A 165 2.91 7.96 -18.65
C MET A 165 2.56 8.28 -20.11
N LEU A 166 1.80 9.36 -20.35
CA LEU A 166 1.51 9.88 -21.69
C LEU A 166 2.78 10.36 -22.40
N GLY A 167 3.66 11.08 -21.69
CA GLY A 167 4.95 11.53 -22.20
C GLY A 167 5.85 10.36 -22.60
N PHE A 168 5.92 9.31 -21.79
CA PHE A 168 6.64 8.08 -22.13
C PHE A 168 6.03 7.38 -23.34
N LYS A 169 4.70 7.30 -23.43
CA LYS A 169 4.01 6.68 -24.57
C LYS A 169 4.21 7.46 -25.87
N LEU A 170 4.20 8.80 -25.81
CA LEU A 170 4.55 9.70 -26.91
C LEU A 170 6.01 9.52 -27.34
N TYR A 171 6.94 9.53 -26.39
CA TYR A 171 8.35 9.28 -26.66
C TYR A 171 8.58 7.94 -27.36
N LYS A 172 7.96 6.86 -26.85
CA LYS A 172 8.01 5.54 -27.46
C LYS A 172 7.47 5.55 -28.89
N ARG A 173 6.32 6.20 -29.13
CA ARG A 173 5.69 6.30 -30.46
C ARG A 173 6.56 7.08 -31.46
N ILE A 174 7.20 8.17 -31.03
CA ILE A 174 8.13 8.96 -31.86
C ILE A 174 9.39 8.15 -32.22
N ARG A 175 9.90 7.34 -31.28
CA ARG A 175 11.05 6.46 -31.54
C ARG A 175 10.73 5.32 -32.51
N GLU A 176 9.54 4.72 -32.38
CA GLU A 176 9.10 3.60 -33.21
C GLU A 176 8.68 4.05 -34.62
N GLY A 177 8.12 5.25 -34.78
CA GLY A 177 7.79 5.82 -36.11
C GLY A 177 8.98 6.39 -36.90
N LYS A 178 10.19 6.35 -36.35
CA LYS A 178 11.45 6.72 -37.03
C LYS A 178 12.23 5.50 -37.59
N LYS A 179 11.70 4.29 -37.46
CA LYS A 179 12.18 3.08 -38.15
C LYS A 179 11.31 2.83 -39.36
#